data_AF-X1ISA0-F1
#
_entry.id   AF-X1ISA0-F1
#
_cell.length_a   1.000
_cell.length_b   1.000
_cell.length_c   1.000
_cell.angle_alpha   90.00
_cell.angle_beta   90.00
_cell.angle_gamma   90.00
#
_symmetry.space_group_name_H-M   'P 1'
#
loop_
_entity.id
_entity.type
_entity.pdbx_description
1 polymer ?
#
loop_
_entity_poly.entity_id
_entity_poly.type
_entity_poly.pdbx_seq_one_letter_code
_entity_poly.pdbx_strand_id
1 'polypeptide(L)' 'MRMSVTDISQRKRFLARDNVYLPHIAVIEKVIDETPGVRTFHFNFKDEKLRKAFTFESGQFGEYSVFGIGEAPFCISS' A
#
# COMPACT_ATOMS: atom_id res chain seq x y z
N MET A 1 35.24 1.67 -2.08
CA MET A 1 33.80 1.83 -2.39
C MET A 1 33.10 2.20 -1.09
N ARG A 2 32.73 3.48 -0.86
CA ARG A 2 32.05 3.90 0.37
C ARG A 2 30.57 3.57 0.22
N MET A 3 30.06 2.63 1.00
CA MET A 3 28.61 2.50 1.20
C MET A 3 28.16 3.67 2.05
N SER A 4 27.45 4.63 1.46
CA SER A 4 26.73 5.64 2.24
C SER A 4 25.52 4.96 2.87
N VAL A 5 25.57 4.67 4.16
CA VAL A 5 24.36 4.35 4.92
C VAL A 5 23.58 5.66 5.02
N THR A 6 22.48 5.77 4.27
CA THR A 6 21.60 6.93 4.34
C THR A 6 20.88 6.91 5.69
N ASP A 7 21.02 7.96 6.49
CA ASP A 7 20.28 8.13 7.73
C ASP A 7 18.76 8.22 7.45
N ILE A 8 17.97 7.35 8.10
CA ILE A 8 16.52 7.20 7.88
C ILE A 8 15.72 7.91 9.00
N SER A 9 16.40 8.53 9.97
CA SER A 9 15.78 9.05 11.20
C SER A 9 14.73 10.14 10.95
N GLN A 10 14.83 10.87 9.84
CA GLN A 10 13.94 11.99 9.49
C GLN A 10 12.82 11.62 8.51
N ARG A 11 12.65 10.35 8.12
CA ARG A 11 11.65 9.99 7.10
C ARG A 11 10.22 10.05 7.63
N LYS A 12 9.33 10.63 6.83
CA LYS A 12 7.90 10.77 7.14
C LYS A 12 7.22 9.39 7.06
N ARG A 13 7.15 8.69 8.19
CA ARG A 13 6.53 7.36 8.28
C ARG A 13 5.01 7.48 8.17
N PHE A 14 4.42 6.67 7.31
CA PHE A 14 2.99 6.39 7.38
C PHE A 14 2.73 5.56 8.64
N LEU A 15 2.21 6.20 9.69
CA LEU A 15 1.77 5.54 10.91
C LEU A 15 0.26 5.31 10.80
N ALA A 16 -0.12 4.28 10.06
CA ALA A 16 -1.46 3.72 10.13
C ALA A 16 -1.66 3.19 11.57
N ARG A 17 -2.19 4.04 12.45
CA ARG A 17 -2.45 3.74 13.89
C ARG A 17 -1.33 2.95 14.58
N ASP A 18 -0.09 3.41 14.48
CA ASP A 18 1.11 2.84 15.13
C ASP A 18 1.47 1.37 14.79
N ASN A 19 0.64 0.64 14.03
CA ASN A 19 0.82 -0.78 13.76
C ASN A 19 0.47 -1.15 12.31
N VAL A 20 1.52 -1.47 11.53
CA VAL A 20 1.41 -1.86 10.12
C VAL A 20 0.73 -3.21 9.88
N TYR A 21 0.59 -4.05 10.90
CA TYR A 21 -0.07 -5.35 10.81
C TYR A 21 -1.58 -5.28 11.04
N LEU A 22 -2.11 -4.12 11.45
CA LEU A 22 -3.55 -3.94 11.55
C LEU A 22 -4.13 -3.59 10.18
N PRO A 23 -5.06 -4.40 9.65
CA PRO A 23 -5.64 -4.12 8.34
C PRO A 23 -6.52 -2.87 8.39
N HIS A 24 -6.46 -2.10 7.31
CA HIS A 24 -7.32 -0.94 7.10
C HIS A 24 -8.25 -1.20 5.92
N ILE A 25 -9.52 -0.78 6.04
CA ILE A 25 -10.49 -0.95 4.97
C ILE A 25 -10.11 -0.07 3.78
N ALA A 26 -9.88 -0.73 2.64
CA ALA A 26 -9.72 -0.10 1.34
C ALA A 26 -10.96 -0.36 0.46
N VAL A 27 -11.17 0.52 -0.51
CA VAL A 27 -12.20 0.41 -1.54
C VAL A 27 -11.55 0.47 -2.91
N ILE A 28 -12.10 -0.27 -3.88
CA ILE A 28 -11.70 -0.18 -5.28
C ILE A 28 -12.40 1.05 -5.86
N GLU A 29 -11.65 2.10 -6.18
CA GLU A 29 -12.19 3.32 -6.78
C GLU A 29 -12.23 3.26 -8.31
N LYS A 30 -11.34 2.45 -8.91
CA LYS A 30 -11.28 2.27 -10.37
C LYS A 30 -10.84 0.85 -10.71
N VAL A 31 -11.44 0.31 -11.76
CA VAL A 31 -11.01 -0.91 -12.42
C VAL A 31 -10.66 -0.57 -13.87
N ILE A 32 -9.52 -1.05 -14.34
CA ILE A 32 -9.06 -0.87 -15.71
C ILE A 32 -8.85 -2.27 -16.30
N ASP A 33 -9.50 -2.55 -17.42
CA ASP A 33 -9.22 -3.75 -18.21
C ASP A 33 -8.01 -3.46 -19.11
N GLU A 34 -6.90 -4.16 -18.86
CA GLU A 34 -5.64 -3.92 -19.58
C GLU A 34 -5.58 -4.78 -20.85
N THR A 35 -5.70 -6.10 -20.68
CA THR A 35 -5.66 -7.12 -21.73
C THR A 35 -6.49 -8.34 -21.28
N PRO A 36 -6.80 -9.32 -22.15
CA PRO A 36 -7.58 -10.50 -21.75
C PRO A 36 -6.99 -11.22 -20.53
N GLY A 37 -7.75 -11.27 -19.44
CA GLY A 37 -7.33 -11.90 -18.18
C GLY A 37 -6.53 -11.00 -17.23
N VAL A 38 -6.21 -9.76 -17.62
CA VAL A 38 -5.44 -8.81 -16.80
C VAL A 38 -6.27 -7.56 -16.52
N ARG A 39 -6.39 -7.21 -15.24
CA ARG A 39 -7.04 -5.97 -14.80
C ARG A 39 -6.20 -5.26 -13.76
N THR A 40 -6.19 -3.94 -13.83
CA THR A 40 -5.61 -3.07 -12.80
C THR A 40 -6.71 -2.57 -11.89
N PHE A 41 -6.53 -2.73 -10.57
CA PHE A 41 -7.43 -2.25 -9.54
C PHE A 41 -6.77 -1.08 -8.79
N HIS A 42 -7.39 0.09 -8.82
CA HIS A 42 -6.95 1.22 -8.01
C HIS A 42 -7.66 1.19 -6.67
N PHE A 43 -6.89 0.93 -5.61
CA PHE A 43 -7.38 0.93 -4.24
C PHE A 43 -7.15 2.28 -3.57
N ASN A 44 -8.07 2.68 -2.70
CA ASN A 44 -7.87 3.78 -1.78
C ASN A 44 -8.43 3.43 -0.41
N PHE A 45 -7.87 4.01 0.66
CA PHE A 45 -8.42 3.83 1.99
C PHE A 45 -9.81 4.45 2.09
N LYS A 46 -10.75 3.74 2.71
CA LYS A 46 -12.08 4.27 3.01
C LYS A 46 -12.01 5.47 3.97
N ASP A 47 -11.02 5.48 4.86
CA ASP A 47 -10.75 6.60 5.77
C ASP A 47 -9.92 7.67 5.05
N GLU A 48 -10.51 8.86 4.86
CA GLU A 48 -9.85 9.97 4.19
C GLU A 48 -8.56 10.44 4.89
N LYS A 49 -8.49 10.34 6.22
CA LYS A 49 -7.30 10.76 6.97
C LYS A 49 -6.15 9.81 6.67
N LEU A 50 -6.41 8.50 6.62
CA LEU A 50 -5.42 7.51 6.20
C LEU A 50 -5.00 7.73 4.76
N ARG A 51 -5.95 8.00 3.85
CA ARG A 51 -5.65 8.31 2.45
C ARG A 51 -4.69 9.49 2.30
N LYS A 52 -4.93 10.59 3.03
CA LYS A 52 -4.08 11.79 2.98
C LYS A 52 -2.72 11.60 3.65
N ALA A 53 -2.62 10.70 4.63
CA ALA A 53 -1.40 10.42 5.36
C ALA A 53 -0.53 9.34 4.70
N PHE A 54 -1.08 8.56 3.77
CA PHE A 54 -0.39 7.42 3.16
C PHE A 54 0.91 7.82 2.47
N THR A 55 1.99 7.18 2.88
CA THR A 55 3.31 7.25 2.27
C THR A 55 3.91 5.85 2.27
N PHE A 56 4.74 5.55 1.29
CA PHE A 56 5.48 4.30 1.19
C PHE A 56 6.85 4.55 0.56
N GLU A 57 7.75 3.61 0.72
CA GLU A 57 9.10 3.62 0.19
C GLU A 57 9.24 2.55 -0.89
N SER A 58 10.12 2.77 -1.87
CA SER A 58 10.40 1.79 -2.91
C SER A 58 10.86 0.47 -2.32
N GLY A 59 10.32 -0.64 -2.85
CA GLY A 59 10.58 -1.99 -2.35
C GLY A 59 9.61 -2.46 -1.26
N GLN A 60 8.72 -1.59 -0.76
CA GLN A 60 7.58 -2.03 0.07
C GLN A 60 6.46 -2.62 -0.80
N PHE A 61 5.67 -3.48 -0.17
CA PHE A 61 4.47 -4.08 -0.74
C PHE A 61 3.31 -3.92 0.25
N GLY A 62 2.08 -4.04 -0.26
CA GLY A 62 0.87 -4.12 0.55
C GLY A 62 0.39 -5.57 0.66
N GLU A 63 -0.09 -5.95 1.83
CA GLU A 63 -0.84 -7.18 2.05
C GLU A 63 -2.33 -6.86 1.88
N TYR A 64 -3.01 -7.56 0.96
CA TYR A 64 -4.41 -7.30 0.66
C TYR A 64 -5.25 -8.52 1.04
N SER A 65 -6.20 -8.32 1.95
CA SER A 65 -7.15 -9.35 2.36
C SER A 65 -8.52 -9.11 1.73
N VAL A 66 -9.10 -10.18 1.18
CA VAL A 66 -10.49 -10.18 0.68
C VAL A 66 -11.35 -10.97 1.66
N PHE A 67 -12.43 -10.36 2.12
CA PHE A 67 -13.34 -10.94 3.10
C PHE A 67 -13.79 -12.35 2.70
N GLY A 68 -13.51 -13.32 3.58
CA GLY A 68 -13.92 -14.72 3.39
C GLY A 68 -13.16 -15.48 2.31
N ILE A 69 -12.16 -14.88 1.65
CA ILE A 69 -11.38 -15.52 0.59
C ILE A 69 -9.94 -15.80 1.03
N GLY A 70 -9.27 -14.80 1.62
CA GLY A 70 -7.87 -14.92 2.04
C GLY A 70 -7.09 -13.64 1.81
N GLU A 71 -5.76 -13.75 1.80
CA GLU A 71 -4.82 -12.64 1.67
C GLU A 71 -3.71 -12.95 0.66
N ALA A 72 -3.20 -11.90 0.02
CA ALA A 72 -2.05 -12.01 -0.87
C ALA A 72 -1.24 -10.70 -0.89
N PRO A 73 0.09 -10.78 -1.03
CA PRO A 73 0.96 -9.61 -1.15
C PRO A 73 1.00 -9.08 -2.58
N PHE A 74 0.95 -7.76 -2.73
CA PHE A 74 1.11 -7.06 -4.01
C PHE A 74 2.05 -5.87 -3.88
N CYS A 75 2.95 -5.72 -4.84
CA CYS A 75 3.81 -4.54 -4.93
C CYS A 75 2.95 -3.29 -5.19
N ILE A 76 3.32 -2.18 -4.55
CA ILE A 76 2.66 -0.90 -4.77
C ILE A 76 3.17 -0.32 -6.08
N SER A 77 2.29 -0.24 -7.10
CA SER A 77 2.56 0.44 -8.36
C SER A 77 1.86 1.81 -8.35
N SER A 78 2.63 2.89 -8.19
CA SER A 78 2.15 4.28 -8.22
C SER A 78 2.68 5.05 -9.41
#